data_AF-A0A816ZG05-F1
#
_entry.id   AF-A0A816ZG05-F1
#
_cell.length_a   1.000
_cell.length_b   1.000
_cell.length_c   1.000
_cell.angle_alpha   90.00
_cell.angle_beta   90.00
_cell.angle_gamma   90.00
#
_symmetry.space_group_name_H-M   'P 1'
#
loop_
_entity.id
_entity.type
_entity.pdbx_description
1 polymer ?
#
loop_
_entity_poly.entity_id
_entity_poly.type
_entity_poly.pdbx_seq_one_letter_code
_entity_poly.pdbx_strand_id
1 'polypeptide(L)'
;MNGELLSSDHGYPLRVIVPGTVGARSVKWLNRIIVSDKEADSHWQTSDYKILPPSIKEPQQADFDRVPALQESNVQSAICYPSKTWFQAELEQLAQPYMRAWSWTLWTYHINVNDIPSKPFDIVCRAMDIHGNTQPDTPLGIWNVRGVMNNAWHKITLQLDDSFLKKSKS
;
A
#
# COMPACT_ATOMS: atom_id res chain seq x y z
N MET A 1 -13.87 4.39 -17.21
CA MET A 1 -13.47 3.62 -16.01
C MET A 1 -14.73 3.28 -15.24
N ASN A 2 -14.90 2.04 -14.77
CA ASN A 2 -16.16 1.57 -14.16
C ASN A 2 -17.40 1.73 -15.05
N GLY A 3 -17.31 1.31 -16.32
CA GLY A 3 -18.41 1.42 -17.30
C GLY A 3 -18.48 2.74 -18.05
N GLU A 4 -17.91 3.82 -17.51
CA GLU A 4 -18.00 5.17 -18.10
C GLU A 4 -16.78 5.57 -18.94
N LEU A 5 -16.84 6.70 -19.64
CA LEU A 5 -15.66 7.34 -20.23
C LEU A 5 -14.65 7.76 -19.15
N LEU A 6 -13.38 7.92 -19.52
CA LEU A 6 -12.40 8.49 -18.60
C LEU A 6 -12.73 9.96 -18.33
N SER A 7 -12.57 10.40 -17.08
CA SER A 7 -12.49 11.83 -16.79
C SER A 7 -11.13 12.37 -17.22
N SER A 8 -11.01 13.70 -17.32
CA SER A 8 -9.72 14.36 -17.58
C SER A 8 -8.66 13.94 -16.55
N ASP A 9 -9.01 13.92 -15.26
CA ASP A 9 -8.10 13.53 -14.18
C ASP A 9 -7.67 12.06 -14.25
N HIS A 10 -8.50 11.20 -14.84
CA HIS A 10 -8.19 9.80 -15.06
C HIS A 10 -7.56 9.52 -16.43
N GLY A 11 -7.23 10.55 -17.21
CA GLY A 11 -6.43 10.41 -18.42
C GLY A 11 -7.22 10.31 -19.71
N TYR A 12 -8.41 10.92 -19.79
CA TYR A 12 -9.13 11.05 -21.07
C TYR A 12 -8.24 11.64 -22.18
N PRO A 13 -8.32 11.18 -23.44
CA PRO A 13 -9.21 10.12 -23.92
C PRO A 13 -8.69 8.70 -23.66
N LEU A 14 -7.39 8.56 -23.40
CA LEU A 14 -6.72 7.27 -23.37
C LEU A 14 -5.62 7.22 -22.30
N ARG A 15 -5.54 6.08 -21.61
CA ARG A 15 -4.47 5.80 -20.65
C ARG A 15 -3.98 4.36 -20.77
N VAL A 16 -2.80 4.11 -20.22
CA VAL A 16 -2.31 2.76 -19.91
C VAL A 16 -2.78 2.37 -18.51
N ILE A 17 -3.11 1.08 -18.33
CA ILE A 17 -3.29 0.43 -17.03
C ILE A 17 -2.33 -0.76 -16.98
N VAL A 18 -1.43 -0.76 -15.99
CA VAL A 18 -0.48 -1.86 -15.74
C VAL A 18 -0.79 -2.48 -14.38
N PRO A 19 -1.59 -3.56 -14.32
CA PRO A 19 -1.93 -4.22 -13.06
C PRO A 19 -0.70 -4.75 -12.31
N GLY A 20 -0.75 -4.77 -10.98
CA GLY A 20 0.36 -5.24 -10.13
C GLY A 20 1.56 -4.28 -10.03
N THR A 21 1.53 -3.16 -10.75
CA THR A 21 2.62 -2.17 -10.79
C THR A 21 2.22 -0.87 -10.11
N VAL A 22 3.20 -0.09 -9.65
CA VAL A 22 2.97 1.26 -9.13
C VAL A 22 2.23 2.14 -10.15
N GLY A 23 1.34 3.00 -9.65
CA GLY A 23 0.50 3.87 -10.48
C GLY A 23 1.26 4.78 -11.45
N ALA A 24 2.52 5.10 -11.14
CA ALA A 24 3.41 5.89 -12.00
C ALA A 24 3.60 5.29 -13.41
N ARG A 25 3.47 3.96 -13.56
CA ARG A 25 3.62 3.28 -14.86
C ARG A 25 2.31 3.21 -15.65
N SER A 26 1.18 3.59 -15.04
CA SER A 26 -0.13 3.67 -15.71
C SER A 26 -0.35 5.07 -16.29
N VAL A 27 0.42 5.39 -17.34
CA VAL A 27 0.49 6.71 -17.99
C VAL A 27 -0.90 7.20 -18.42
N LYS A 28 -1.26 8.41 -18.00
CA LYS A 28 -2.48 9.14 -18.38
C LYS A 28 -2.23 10.00 -19.62
N TRP A 29 -3.28 10.36 -20.36
CA TRP A 29 -3.20 11.23 -21.54
C TRP A 29 -2.24 10.69 -22.60
N LEU A 30 -2.41 9.40 -22.93
CA LEU A 30 -1.49 8.66 -23.78
C LEU A 30 -1.43 9.25 -25.20
N ASN A 31 -0.22 9.64 -25.61
CA ASN A 31 0.03 10.22 -26.93
C ASN A 31 0.89 9.30 -27.82
N ARG A 32 1.83 8.56 -27.24
CA ARG A 32 2.81 7.77 -28.00
C ARG A 32 3.17 6.48 -27.28
N ILE A 33 3.33 5.41 -28.06
CA ILE A 33 3.89 4.13 -27.61
C ILE A 33 5.15 3.88 -28.45
N ILE A 34 6.26 3.60 -27.78
CA ILE A 34 7.54 3.28 -28.41
C ILE A 34 7.98 1.92 -27.87
N VAL A 35 8.33 1.00 -28.77
CA VAL A 35 8.97 -0.26 -28.40
C VAL A 35 10.48 -0.04 -28.43
N SER A 36 11.15 -0.43 -27.35
CA SER A 36 12.57 -0.18 -27.12
C SER A 36 13.19 -1.37 -26.40
N ASP A 37 14.48 -1.60 -26.64
CA ASP A 37 15.31 -2.57 -25.91
C ASP A 37 15.89 -1.97 -24.60
N LYS A 38 15.61 -0.70 -24.35
CA LYS A 38 16.02 0.06 -23.16
C LYS A 38 14.82 0.69 -22.46
N GLU A 39 14.95 0.90 -21.15
CA GLU A 39 13.97 1.65 -20.36
C GLU A 39 13.78 3.09 -20.87
N ALA A 40 12.64 3.69 -20.55
CA ALA A 40 12.35 5.08 -20.90
C ALA A 40 13.33 6.06 -20.22
N ASP A 41 13.75 7.09 -20.95
CA ASP A 41 14.69 8.12 -20.50
C ASP A 41 14.04 9.26 -19.68
N SER A 42 12.73 9.22 -19.49
CA SER A 42 11.98 10.25 -18.76
C SER A 42 12.42 10.38 -17.30
N HIS A 43 12.37 11.59 -16.75
CA HIS A 43 12.71 11.88 -15.35
C HIS A 43 11.99 10.96 -14.34
N TRP A 44 10.70 10.66 -14.57
CA TRP A 44 9.90 9.79 -13.70
C TRP A 44 10.28 8.31 -13.75
N GLN A 45 11.04 7.89 -14.75
CA GLN A 45 11.58 6.53 -14.86
C GLN A 45 13.03 6.48 -14.35
N THR A 46 13.84 7.48 -14.70
CA THR A 46 15.29 7.45 -14.45
C THR A 46 15.67 7.97 -13.06
N SER A 47 14.98 8.99 -12.54
CA SER A 47 15.39 9.70 -11.30
C SER A 47 14.30 9.82 -10.22
N ASP A 48 13.07 9.41 -10.50
CA ASP A 48 11.96 9.37 -9.54
C ASP A 48 11.40 7.95 -9.39
N TYR A 49 10.51 7.75 -8.41
CA TYR A 49 9.90 6.45 -8.10
C TYR A 49 10.96 5.35 -7.93
N LYS A 50 11.98 5.62 -7.11
CA LYS A 50 13.08 4.72 -6.74
C LYS A 50 13.25 4.72 -5.22
N ILE A 51 13.46 3.54 -4.62
CA ILE A 51 13.69 3.44 -3.16
C ILE A 51 15.18 3.71 -2.90
N LEU A 52 15.48 4.88 -2.35
CA LEU A 52 16.84 5.24 -2.00
C LEU A 52 17.26 4.60 -0.66
N PRO A 53 18.53 4.18 -0.51
CA PRO A 53 19.02 3.65 0.76
C PRO A 53 18.87 4.66 1.91
N PRO A 54 18.67 4.21 3.16
CA PRO A 54 18.52 5.10 4.31
C PRO A 54 19.73 6.00 4.59
N SER A 55 20.91 5.67 4.05
CA SER A 55 22.13 6.48 4.14
C SER A 55 22.06 7.76 3.30
N ILE A 56 21.23 7.79 2.26
CA ILE A 56 21.01 8.98 1.43
C ILE A 56 20.03 9.91 2.14
N LYS A 57 20.47 11.13 2.44
CA LYS A 57 19.67 12.14 3.15
C LYS A 57 19.13 13.23 2.24
N GLU A 58 19.74 13.42 1.09
CA GLU A 58 19.30 14.34 0.04
C GLU A 58 19.28 13.61 -1.31
N PRO A 59 18.23 13.73 -2.14
CA PRO A 59 18.14 12.97 -3.39
C PRO A 59 19.30 13.21 -4.36
N GLN A 60 19.95 14.38 -4.31
CA GLN A 60 21.09 14.75 -5.16
C GLN A 60 22.34 13.92 -4.85
N GLN A 61 22.40 13.26 -3.69
CA GLN A 61 23.51 12.37 -3.33
C GLN A 61 23.34 10.97 -3.95
N ALA A 62 22.18 10.66 -4.51
CA ALA A 62 21.88 9.34 -5.03
C ALA A 62 22.49 9.11 -6.41
N ASP A 63 23.09 7.93 -6.58
CA ASP A 63 23.38 7.36 -7.89
C ASP A 63 22.15 6.58 -8.37
N PHE A 64 21.31 7.25 -9.17
CA PHE A 64 20.04 6.69 -9.62
C PHE A 64 20.18 5.52 -10.59
N ASP A 65 21.32 5.38 -11.28
CA ASP A 65 21.56 4.29 -12.22
C ASP A 65 21.76 2.95 -11.49
N ARG A 66 22.13 3.02 -10.20
CA ARG A 66 22.32 1.85 -9.34
C ARG A 66 21.07 1.43 -8.57
N VAL A 67 19.99 2.19 -8.70
CA VAL A 67 18.71 1.92 -8.02
C VAL A 67 17.65 1.59 -9.06
N PRO A 68 17.01 0.41 -8.99
CA PRO A 68 15.97 0.05 -9.95
C PRO A 68 14.73 0.92 -9.76
N ALA A 69 14.07 1.24 -10.88
CA ALA A 69 12.77 1.92 -10.87
C ALA A 69 11.72 1.03 -10.20
N LEU A 70 10.84 1.64 -9.39
CA LEU A 70 9.71 0.95 -8.80
C LEU A 70 8.81 0.40 -9.91
N GLN A 71 8.57 -0.90 -9.86
CA GLN A 71 7.63 -1.61 -10.70
C GLN A 71 6.56 -2.21 -9.80
N GLU A 72 6.70 -3.47 -9.41
CA GLU A 72 5.75 -4.15 -8.53
C GLU A 72 5.82 -3.61 -7.10
N SER A 73 4.67 -3.55 -6.43
CA SER A 73 4.57 -3.22 -5.00
C SER A 73 4.25 -4.48 -4.21
N ASN A 74 4.80 -4.57 -3.00
CA ASN A 74 4.52 -5.67 -2.09
C ASN A 74 3.17 -5.48 -1.36
N VAL A 75 2.84 -6.46 -0.52
CA VAL A 75 1.57 -6.64 0.19
C VAL A 75 1.13 -5.41 0.99
N GLN A 76 -0.17 -5.10 0.96
CA GLN A 76 -0.83 -4.07 1.78
C GLN A 76 -1.79 -4.70 2.81
N SER A 77 -1.95 -4.04 3.96
CA SER A 77 -2.24 -4.61 5.30
C SER A 77 -3.67 -5.10 5.62
N ALA A 78 -3.80 -5.94 6.69
CA ALA A 78 -5.05 -6.40 7.34
C ALA A 78 -5.03 -6.33 8.89
N ILE A 79 -6.13 -5.94 9.59
CA ILE A 79 -6.16 -5.56 11.05
C ILE A 79 -5.98 -6.70 12.06
N CYS A 80 -5.39 -6.36 13.22
CA CYS A 80 -5.35 -7.08 14.48
C CYS A 80 -5.44 -6.15 15.72
N TYR A 81 -5.87 -6.71 16.86
CA TYR A 81 -6.13 -6.01 18.13
C TYR A 81 -5.36 -6.60 19.35
N PRO A 82 -5.02 -5.81 20.39
CA PRO A 82 -3.67 -5.34 20.73
C PRO A 82 -2.74 -6.34 21.48
N SER A 83 -1.48 -6.30 21.04
CA SER A 83 -0.21 -6.52 21.76
C SER A 83 0.01 -7.81 22.57
N LYS A 84 0.04 -8.93 21.83
CA LYS A 84 0.95 -10.11 21.93
C LYS A 84 0.50 -11.24 21.01
N THR A 85 -0.74 -11.18 20.54
CA THR A 85 -1.41 -12.19 19.73
C THR A 85 -1.92 -11.60 18.42
N TRP A 86 -2.04 -12.44 17.39
CA TRP A 86 -2.59 -12.09 16.08
C TRP A 86 -3.92 -12.81 15.90
N PHE A 87 -4.90 -12.12 15.31
CA PHE A 87 -6.21 -12.69 14.96
C PHE A 87 -6.40 -12.61 13.46
N GLN A 88 -7.00 -13.64 12.87
CA GLN A 88 -7.26 -13.63 11.44
C GLN A 88 -8.51 -12.80 11.13
N ALA A 89 -8.37 -11.80 10.26
CA ALA A 89 -9.50 -11.05 9.73
C ALA A 89 -10.27 -11.88 8.68
N GLU A 90 -11.55 -11.58 8.53
CA GLU A 90 -12.37 -12.11 7.45
C GLU A 90 -12.04 -11.32 6.18
N LEU A 91 -11.70 -12.03 5.11
CA LEU A 91 -11.34 -11.43 3.83
C LEU A 91 -12.55 -11.46 2.90
N GLU A 92 -12.91 -10.30 2.34
CA GLU A 92 -13.87 -10.18 1.25
C GLU A 92 -13.20 -10.58 -0.06
N GLN A 93 -13.00 -11.88 -0.26
CA GLN A 93 -12.27 -12.39 -1.40
C GLN A 93 -13.20 -12.53 -2.61
N LEU A 94 -13.07 -11.59 -3.55
CA LEU A 94 -13.63 -11.76 -4.89
C LEU A 94 -12.90 -12.90 -5.62
N ALA A 95 -13.61 -13.65 -6.45
CA ALA A 95 -12.99 -14.68 -7.29
C ALA A 95 -11.97 -14.04 -8.24
N GLN A 96 -10.69 -14.25 -7.97
CA GLN A 96 -9.59 -13.79 -8.82
C GLN A 96 -8.77 -14.99 -9.29
N PRO A 97 -8.36 -15.05 -10.58
CA PRO A 97 -7.52 -16.14 -11.05
C PRO A 97 -6.19 -16.18 -10.30
N TYR A 98 -5.65 -17.39 -10.13
CA TYR A 98 -4.32 -17.60 -9.55
C TYR A 98 -3.28 -16.72 -10.28
N MET A 99 -2.39 -16.09 -9.50
CA MET A 99 -1.37 -15.13 -9.98
C MET A 99 -1.91 -13.89 -10.70
N ARG A 100 -3.19 -13.57 -10.57
CA ARG A 100 -3.84 -12.40 -11.21
C ARG A 100 -4.71 -11.62 -10.22
N ALA A 101 -4.25 -11.55 -8.98
CA ALA A 101 -4.93 -10.84 -7.89
C ALA A 101 -4.58 -9.33 -7.92
N TRP A 102 -5.18 -8.57 -8.85
CA TRP A 102 -4.80 -7.17 -9.10
C TRP A 102 -5.58 -6.16 -8.25
N SER A 103 -6.74 -6.56 -7.75
CA SER A 103 -7.56 -5.72 -6.88
C SER A 103 -7.22 -5.99 -5.43
N TRP A 104 -7.33 -4.95 -4.62
CA TRP A 104 -7.27 -5.06 -3.17
C TRP A 104 -8.25 -6.13 -2.63
N THR A 105 -7.92 -6.69 -1.48
CA THR A 105 -8.86 -7.51 -0.71
C THR A 105 -9.31 -6.67 0.47
N LEU A 106 -10.59 -6.33 0.50
CA LEU A 106 -11.18 -5.73 1.70
C LEU A 106 -11.23 -6.80 2.79
N TRP A 107 -11.15 -6.37 4.04
CA TRP A 107 -11.19 -7.29 5.17
C TRP A 107 -11.93 -6.62 6.33
N THR A 108 -12.51 -7.45 7.19
CA THR A 108 -13.23 -7.03 8.38
C THR A 108 -12.79 -7.88 9.56
N TYR A 109 -12.72 -7.28 10.74
CA TYR A 109 -12.55 -8.00 11.99
C TYR A 109 -13.48 -7.44 13.06
N HIS A 110 -14.26 -8.30 13.69
CA HIS A 110 -15.19 -7.93 14.74
C HIS A 110 -14.52 -8.08 16.11
N ILE A 111 -14.34 -6.96 16.81
CA ILE A 111 -13.81 -6.94 18.18
C ILE A 111 -14.99 -6.94 19.15
N ASN A 112 -14.98 -7.85 20.11
CA ASN A 112 -15.93 -7.79 21.22
C ASN A 112 -15.60 -6.58 22.10
N VAL A 113 -16.56 -5.69 22.28
CA VAL A 113 -16.39 -4.45 23.07
C VAL A 113 -15.96 -4.73 24.51
N ASN A 114 -16.32 -5.90 25.06
CA ASN A 114 -15.92 -6.29 26.41
C ASN A 114 -14.43 -6.65 26.54
N ASP A 115 -13.78 -7.00 25.42
CA ASP A 115 -12.34 -7.32 25.38
C ASP A 115 -11.48 -6.06 25.16
N ILE A 116 -12.12 -4.91 24.99
CA ILE A 116 -11.44 -3.63 24.78
C ILE A 116 -10.99 -3.05 26.14
N PRO A 117 -9.69 -2.76 26.34
CA PRO A 117 -9.21 -2.09 27.53
C PRO A 117 -9.81 -0.69 27.66
N SER A 118 -10.05 -0.27 28.91
CA SER A 118 -10.47 1.09 29.24
C SER A 118 -9.40 2.15 28.99
N LYS A 119 -8.13 1.73 28.96
CA LYS A 119 -6.98 2.60 28.65
C LYS A 119 -6.74 2.68 27.14
N PRO A 120 -6.06 3.73 26.65
CA PRO A 120 -5.62 3.79 25.26
C PRO A 120 -4.87 2.53 24.82
N PHE A 121 -5.13 2.10 23.60
CA PHE A 121 -4.62 0.85 23.05
C PHE A 121 -4.35 1.01 21.54
N ASP A 122 -3.58 0.09 20.97
CA ASP A 122 -3.22 0.11 19.56
C ASP A 122 -3.96 -0.96 18.75
N ILE A 123 -4.57 -0.56 17.64
CA ILE A 123 -5.00 -1.47 16.58
C ILE A 123 -3.90 -1.47 15.52
N VAL A 124 -3.40 -2.64 15.14
CA VAL A 124 -2.27 -2.78 14.20
C VAL A 124 -2.67 -3.72 13.07
N CYS A 125 -2.45 -3.33 11.82
CA CYS A 125 -2.69 -4.17 10.66
C CYS A 125 -1.42 -4.58 9.91
N ARG A 126 -1.35 -5.85 9.47
CA ARG A 126 -0.35 -6.40 8.55
C ARG A 126 -0.94 -7.48 7.64
N ALA A 127 -0.33 -7.71 6.48
CA ALA A 127 -0.70 -8.77 5.56
C ALA A 127 0.50 -9.63 5.16
N MET A 128 0.19 -10.81 4.61
CA MET A 128 1.14 -11.73 3.98
C MET A 128 0.61 -12.12 2.60
N ASP A 129 1.45 -12.12 1.57
CA ASP A 129 1.04 -12.58 0.24
C ASP A 129 1.29 -14.07 0.04
N ILE A 130 0.93 -14.56 -1.16
CA ILE A 130 1.09 -15.95 -1.58
C ILE A 130 2.55 -16.41 -1.68
N HIS A 131 3.51 -15.48 -1.72
CA HIS A 131 4.94 -15.77 -1.73
C HIS A 131 5.56 -15.71 -0.33
N GLY A 132 4.73 -15.46 0.70
CA GLY A 132 5.18 -15.33 2.08
C GLY A 132 5.83 -13.98 2.41
N ASN A 133 5.75 -12.99 1.52
CA ASN A 133 6.25 -11.65 1.83
C ASN A 133 5.38 -11.00 2.91
N THR A 134 6.01 -10.30 3.84
CA THR A 134 5.32 -9.58 4.92
C THR A 134 5.77 -8.12 5.00
N GLN A 135 4.95 -7.30 5.66
CA GLN A 135 5.28 -5.91 5.96
C GLN A 135 6.24 -5.80 7.17
N PRO A 136 7.16 -4.80 7.19
CA PRO A 136 8.01 -4.54 8.34
C PRO A 136 7.19 -3.98 9.51
N ASP A 137 7.66 -4.21 10.73
CA ASP A 137 7.00 -3.80 11.97
C ASP A 137 6.97 -2.29 12.18
N THR A 138 8.04 -1.61 11.77
CA THR A 138 8.24 -0.17 11.95
C THR A 138 8.74 0.47 10.64
N PRO A 139 8.46 1.77 10.43
CA PRO A 139 8.96 2.48 9.27
C PRO A 139 10.47 2.76 9.37
N LEU A 140 11.11 2.57 10.52
CA LEU A 140 12.52 2.90 10.74
C LEU A 140 13.46 2.13 9.81
N GLY A 141 13.19 0.83 9.59
CA GLY A 141 13.99 -0.02 8.72
C GLY A 141 13.81 0.25 7.21
N ILE A 142 12.75 0.97 6.84
CA ILE A 142 12.39 1.23 5.42
C ILE A 142 12.34 2.72 5.08
N TRP A 143 12.77 3.58 6.01
CA TRP A 143 12.78 5.02 5.78
C TRP A 143 13.70 5.35 4.59
N ASN A 144 13.22 6.24 3.73
CA ASN A 144 13.99 6.83 2.65
C ASN A 144 13.59 8.29 2.45
N VAL A 145 14.51 9.10 1.94
CA VAL A 145 14.32 10.56 1.78
C VAL A 145 13.12 10.93 0.90
N ARG A 146 12.69 10.05 0.00
CA ARG A 146 11.53 10.28 -0.88
C ARG A 146 10.20 9.88 -0.25
N GLY A 147 10.21 9.19 0.90
CA GLY A 147 9.00 8.70 1.57
C GLY A 147 8.20 7.68 0.77
N VAL A 148 8.77 7.08 -0.27
CA VAL A 148 8.09 6.08 -1.12
C VAL A 148 8.19 4.68 -0.52
N MET A 149 7.30 3.77 -0.92
CA MET A 149 7.23 2.40 -0.40
C MET A 149 7.15 2.32 1.14
N ASN A 150 6.41 3.24 1.77
CA ASN A 150 6.09 3.11 3.19
C ASN A 150 4.97 2.09 3.37
N ASN A 151 5.35 0.85 3.64
CA ASN A 151 4.43 -0.26 3.83
C ASN A 151 4.57 -0.90 5.23
N ALA A 152 5.12 -0.19 6.22
CA ALA A 152 5.18 -0.69 7.60
C ALA A 152 3.77 -1.00 8.14
N TRP A 153 3.69 -1.78 9.22
CA TRP A 153 2.42 -2.06 9.88
C TRP A 153 1.70 -0.74 10.21
N HIS A 154 0.48 -0.60 9.71
CA HIS A 154 -0.30 0.58 9.99
C HIS A 154 -0.95 0.42 11.37
N LYS A 155 -0.78 1.45 12.20
CA LYS A 155 -1.18 1.45 13.61
C LYS A 155 -2.07 2.65 13.89
N ILE A 156 -3.20 2.39 14.56
CA ILE A 156 -4.11 3.42 15.05
C ILE A 156 -4.22 3.24 16.57
N THR A 157 -3.91 4.30 17.32
CA THR A 157 -4.17 4.32 18.76
C THR A 157 -5.59 4.81 19.00
N LEU A 158 -6.37 4.02 19.73
CA LEU A 158 -7.75 4.33 20.08
C LEU A 158 -7.90 4.42 21.60
N GLN A 159 -8.88 5.21 22.01
CA GLN A 159 -9.37 5.27 23.38
C GLN A 159 -10.90 5.31 23.30
N LEU A 160 -11.57 4.36 23.95
CA LEU A 160 -13.02 4.40 24.06
C LEU A 160 -13.42 5.51 25.03
N ASP A 161 -14.45 6.25 24.68
CA ASP A 161 -15.11 7.14 25.63
C ASP A 161 -16.13 6.37 26.49
N ASP A 162 -16.49 6.96 27.63
CA ASP A 162 -17.49 6.37 28.52
C ASP A 162 -18.92 6.39 27.93
N SER A 163 -19.14 7.10 26.81
CA SER A 163 -20.44 7.23 26.16
C SER A 163 -20.76 6.03 25.27
N PHE A 164 -19.74 5.47 24.62
CA PHE A 164 -19.80 4.29 23.76
C PHE A 164 -20.04 3.02 24.59
N LEU A 165 -19.37 2.91 25.75
CA LEU A 165 -19.53 1.77 26.68
C LEU A 165 -20.93 1.68 27.31
N LYS A 166 -21.65 2.81 27.41
CA LYS A 166 -23.03 2.84 27.92
C LYS A 166 -24.06 2.38 26.89
N LYS A 167 -23.83 2.62 25.59
CA LYS A 167 -24.74 2.21 24.51
C LYS A 167 -24.67 0.72 24.17
N SER A 168 -23.56 0.03 24.44
CA SER A 168 -23.45 -1.42 24.13
C SER A 168 -24.08 -2.33 25.20
N LYS A 169 -24.49 -1.78 26.35
CA LYS A 169 -25.10 -2.52 27.48
C LYS A 169 -26.63 -2.40 27.56
N SER A 170 -27.25 -1.62 26.67
CA SER A 170 -28.70 -1.48 26.52
C SER A 170 -29.21 -2.25 25.31
#